data_AF-A0AAV9DJY3-F1
#
_entry.id   AF-A0AAV9DJY3-F1
#
_cell.length_a   1.000
_cell.length_b   1.000
_cell.length_c   1.000
_cell.angle_alpha   90.00
_cell.angle_beta   90.00
_cell.angle_gamma   90.00
#
_symmetry.space_group_name_H-M   'P 1'
#
loop_
_entity.id
_entity.type
_entity.pdbx_description
1 polymer ?
#
loop_
_entity_poly.entity_id
_entity_poly.type
_entity_poly.pdbx_seq_one_letter_code
_entity_poly.pdbx_strand_id
1 'polypeptide(L)'
;MAQPDPSDPDYIPSPYPWSRPRRASVHTLHHLLSSGCDTITGHLRCKRCDVTVEVAHDLRDRFMEVARFVAAERPRMHDRAPPVWMKPRLPTCQNCGYANAMKPVIAPKKRNINWLFLLLGQMLGCCSLAQLKYFS
;
A
#
# COMPACT_ATOMS: atom_id res chain seq x y z
N MET A 1 -10.94 19.98 -11.48
CA MET A 1 -10.89 18.75 -12.31
C MET A 1 -12.29 18.18 -12.37
N ALA A 2 -12.85 17.93 -13.56
CA ALA A 2 -14.18 17.34 -13.69
C ALA A 2 -14.19 15.91 -13.09
N GLN A 3 -15.20 15.60 -12.28
CA GLN A 3 -15.45 14.23 -11.82
C GLN A 3 -15.84 13.39 -13.06
N PRO A 4 -15.33 12.15 -13.20
CA PRO A 4 -15.75 11.29 -14.31
C PRO A 4 -17.23 10.94 -14.16
N ASP A 5 -17.94 10.96 -15.30
CA ASP A 5 -19.36 10.62 -15.38
C ASP A 5 -19.58 9.15 -14.98
N PRO A 6 -20.45 8.85 -14.00
CA PRO A 6 -20.81 7.47 -13.64
C PRO A 6 -21.39 6.64 -14.80
N SER A 7 -21.83 7.30 -15.87
CA SER A 7 -22.38 6.69 -17.09
C SER A 7 -21.30 6.24 -18.09
N ASP A 8 -20.04 6.62 -17.86
CA ASP A 8 -18.89 6.20 -18.66
C ASP A 8 -18.67 4.68 -18.49
N PRO A 9 -18.62 3.88 -19.58
CA PRO A 9 -18.35 2.44 -19.49
C PRO A 9 -17.00 2.10 -18.84
N ASP A 10 -16.07 3.05 -18.77
CA ASP A 10 -14.78 2.92 -18.08
C ASP A 10 -14.82 3.38 -16.61
N TYR A 11 -15.99 3.81 -16.10
CA TYR A 11 -16.17 4.20 -14.71
C TYR A 11 -16.06 3.00 -13.78
N ILE A 12 -15.12 3.09 -12.83
CA ILE A 12 -14.92 2.10 -11.77
C ILE A 12 -15.00 2.86 -10.45
N PRO A 13 -15.92 2.53 -9.52
CA PRO A 13 -15.96 3.18 -8.21
C PRO A 13 -14.60 3.15 -7.52
N SER A 14 -14.14 4.31 -7.09
CA SER A 14 -12.81 4.43 -6.51
C SER A 14 -12.79 3.84 -5.10
N PRO A 15 -11.95 2.83 -4.80
CA PRO A 15 -11.92 2.21 -3.48
C PRO A 15 -11.34 3.11 -2.39
N TYR A 16 -10.58 4.14 -2.77
CA TYR A 16 -9.90 5.07 -1.86
C TYR A 16 -9.96 6.52 -2.36
N PRO A 17 -9.87 7.53 -1.47
CA PRO A 17 -9.83 8.94 -1.86
C PRO A 17 -8.67 9.31 -2.79
N TRP A 18 -7.54 8.60 -2.68
CA TRP A 18 -6.35 8.77 -3.52
C TRP A 18 -6.35 7.92 -4.79
N SER A 19 -7.38 7.08 -5.00
CA SER A 19 -7.56 6.36 -6.27
C SER A 19 -8.45 7.17 -7.22
N ARG A 20 -8.41 6.82 -8.51
CA ARG A 20 -9.28 7.41 -9.53
C ARG A 20 -10.45 6.48 -9.87
N PRO A 21 -11.55 7.00 -10.42
CA PRO A 21 -12.68 6.16 -10.82
C PRO A 21 -12.47 5.45 -12.18
N ARG A 22 -11.24 5.02 -12.48
CA ARG A 22 -10.80 4.48 -13.78
C ARG A 22 -9.71 3.43 -13.56
N ARG A 23 -9.37 2.67 -14.60
CA ARG A 23 -8.30 1.65 -14.55
C ARG A 23 -6.93 2.28 -14.23
N ALA A 24 -6.00 1.44 -13.78
CA ALA A 24 -4.71 1.81 -13.22
C ALA A 24 -4.04 2.99 -13.96
N SER A 25 -3.88 4.11 -13.24
CA SER A 25 -3.24 5.33 -13.73
C SER A 25 -2.05 5.63 -12.81
N VAL A 26 -0.87 5.77 -13.38
CA VAL A 26 0.34 6.13 -12.61
C VAL A 26 0.37 7.65 -12.45
N HIS A 27 0.48 8.12 -11.21
CA HIS A 27 0.60 9.54 -10.88
C HIS A 27 1.94 9.84 -10.21
N THR A 28 2.42 11.06 -10.39
CA THR A 28 3.60 11.54 -9.66
C THR A 28 3.24 11.84 -8.21
N LEU A 29 4.24 11.77 -7.32
CA LEU A 29 4.09 12.22 -5.93
C LEU A 29 3.55 13.65 -5.87
N HIS A 30 4.04 14.54 -6.73
CA HIS A 30 3.60 15.93 -6.79
C HIS A 30 2.09 16.04 -7.09
N HIS A 31 1.58 15.25 -8.05
CA HIS A 31 0.15 15.24 -8.35
C HIS A 31 -0.69 14.85 -7.13
N LEU A 32 -0.32 13.78 -6.42
CA LEU A 32 -1.05 13.34 -5.22
C LEU A 32 -1.04 14.41 -4.12
N LEU A 33 0.12 14.99 -3.82
CA LEU A 33 0.24 16.07 -2.83
C LEU A 33 -0.56 17.32 -3.21
N SER A 34 -0.54 17.70 -4.50
CA SER A 34 -1.30 18.87 -5.00
C SER A 34 -2.82 18.67 -4.92
N SER A 35 -3.28 17.41 -4.86
CA SER A 35 -4.70 17.07 -4.69
C SER A 35 -5.15 17.04 -3.22
N GLY A 36 -4.28 17.43 -2.28
CA GLY A 36 -4.57 17.42 -0.84
C GLY A 36 -4.42 16.04 -0.20
N CYS A 37 -3.81 15.08 -0.89
CA CYS A 37 -3.51 13.77 -0.33
C CYS A 37 -2.08 13.78 0.27
N ASP A 38 -2.00 14.11 1.55
CA ASP A 38 -0.78 14.05 2.36
C ASP A 38 -0.64 12.72 3.10
N THR A 39 -1.75 12.02 3.34
CA THR A 39 -1.82 10.85 4.20
C THR A 39 -2.49 9.67 3.48
N ILE A 40 -1.87 8.50 3.58
CA ILE A 40 -2.44 7.23 3.11
C ILE A 40 -2.79 6.37 4.31
N THR A 41 -4.07 6.03 4.46
CA THR A 41 -4.55 5.19 5.57
C THR A 41 -4.78 3.74 5.15
N GLY A 42 -4.69 2.85 6.12
CA GLY A 42 -4.96 1.43 5.95
C GLY A 42 -5.12 0.74 7.30
N HIS A 43 -5.57 -0.50 7.29
CA HIS A 43 -5.85 -1.24 8.52
C HIS A 43 -4.81 -2.32 8.75
N LEU A 44 -4.37 -2.48 9.99
CA LEU A 44 -3.56 -3.61 10.43
C LEU A 44 -4.35 -4.46 11.43
N ARG A 45 -4.28 -5.78 11.29
CA ARG A 45 -4.86 -6.76 12.22
C ARG A 45 -3.77 -7.55 12.92
N CYS A 46 -3.89 -7.68 14.24
CA CYS A 46 -2.99 -8.52 15.01
C CYS A 46 -3.27 -10.00 14.73
N LYS A 47 -2.25 -10.76 14.34
CA LYS A 47 -2.35 -12.20 14.11
C LYS A 47 -2.55 -13.06 15.38
N ARG A 48 -2.56 -12.45 16.57
CA ARG A 48 -2.67 -13.15 17.88
C ARG A 48 -3.97 -12.85 18.62
N CYS A 49 -4.32 -11.57 18.77
CA CYS A 49 -5.50 -11.13 19.53
C CYS A 49 -6.57 -10.47 18.65
N ASP A 50 -6.40 -10.51 17.33
CA ASP A 50 -7.35 -10.02 16.32
C ASP A 50 -7.76 -8.54 16.37
N VAL A 51 -7.16 -7.75 17.27
CA VAL A 51 -7.36 -6.30 17.29
C VAL A 51 -6.99 -5.71 15.93
N THR A 52 -7.88 -4.86 15.42
CA THR A 52 -7.67 -4.15 14.16
C THR A 52 -7.55 -2.66 14.46
N VAL A 53 -6.52 -2.03 13.90
CA VAL A 53 -6.26 -0.60 14.08
C VAL A 53 -6.05 0.05 12.73
N GLU A 54 -6.52 1.28 12.59
CA GLU A 54 -6.18 2.12 11.44
C GLU A 54 -4.78 2.72 11.64
N VAL A 55 -4.00 2.75 10.56
CA VAL A 55 -2.66 3.32 10.51
C VAL A 55 -2.60 4.30 9.36
N ALA A 56 -1.97 5.44 9.61
CA ALA A 56 -1.72 6.49 8.65
C ALA A 56 -0.22 6.51 8.26
N HIS A 57 0.04 6.77 6.99
CA HIS A 57 1.37 7.01 6.46
C HIS A 57 1.43 8.42 5.87
N ASP A 58 2.38 9.22 6.34
CA ASP A 58 2.76 10.44 5.62
C ASP A 58 3.29 10.03 4.24
N LEU A 59 2.60 10.50 3.19
CA LEU A 59 2.87 10.12 1.82
C LEU A 59 4.27 10.54 1.40
N ARG A 60 4.69 11.76 1.76
CA ARG A 60 5.98 12.32 1.32
C ARG A 60 7.12 11.58 1.99
N ASP A 61 7.09 11.45 3.31
CA ASP A 61 8.16 10.86 4.09
C ASP A 61 8.33 9.38 3.76
N ARG A 62 7.23 8.62 3.73
CA ARG A 62 7.27 7.20 3.38
C ARG A 62 7.67 6.97 1.94
N PHE A 63 7.23 7.81 1.00
CA PHE A 63 7.66 7.68 -0.38
C PHE A 63 9.17 7.92 -0.50
N MET A 64 9.70 8.95 0.15
CA MET A 64 11.14 9.24 0.12
C MET A 64 11.98 8.16 0.82
N GLU A 65 11.47 7.51 1.87
CA GLU A 65 12.10 6.36 2.49
C GLU A 65 12.17 5.17 1.53
N VAL A 66 11.03 4.79 0.94
CA VAL A 66 10.94 3.66 0.01
C VAL A 66 11.75 3.92 -1.26
N ALA A 67 11.70 5.13 -1.82
CA ALA A 67 12.48 5.50 -3.01
C ALA A 67 13.99 5.40 -2.77
N ARG A 68 14.47 5.87 -1.61
CA ARG A 68 15.87 5.73 -1.21
C ARG A 68 16.27 4.27 -1.05
N PHE A 69 15.43 3.47 -0.40
CA PHE A 69 15.66 2.04 -0.24
C PHE A 69 15.75 1.32 -1.60
N VAL A 70 14.79 1.56 -2.49
CA VAL A 70 14.76 0.97 -3.84
C VAL A 70 15.99 1.40 -4.64
N ALA A 71 16.38 2.67 -4.60
CA ALA A 71 17.57 3.14 -5.31
C ALA A 71 18.85 2.44 -4.83
N ALA A 72 18.98 2.20 -3.52
CA ALA A 72 20.12 1.51 -2.92
C ALA A 72 20.14 -0.01 -3.23
N GLU A 73 18.99 -0.67 -3.17
CA GLU A 73 18.89 -2.12 -3.39
C GLU A 73 18.70 -2.51 -4.86
N ARG A 74 18.40 -1.56 -5.76
CA ARG A 74 18.17 -1.82 -7.20
C ARG A 74 19.23 -2.72 -7.87
N PRO A 75 20.54 -2.57 -7.62
CA PRO A 75 21.56 -3.48 -8.19
C PRO A 75 21.48 -4.92 -7.67
N ARG A 76 20.73 -5.18 -6.61
CA ARG A 76 20.56 -6.52 -5.99
C ARG A 76 19.17 -7.10 -6.26
N MET A 77 18.28 -6.31 -6.87
CA MET A 77 16.89 -6.64 -7.14
C MET A 77 16.66 -7.17 -8.56
N HIS A 78 17.67 -7.77 -9.19
CA HIS A 78 17.59 -8.25 -10.57
C HIS A 78 16.55 -9.37 -10.75
N ASP A 79 16.64 -10.44 -9.95
CA ASP A 79 15.75 -11.61 -10.07
C ASP A 79 14.76 -11.72 -8.90
N ARG A 80 15.00 -11.01 -7.80
CA ARG A 80 14.26 -11.19 -6.56
C ARG A 80 14.21 -9.91 -5.72
N ALA A 81 13.08 -9.70 -5.06
CA ALA A 81 12.94 -8.66 -4.06
C ALA A 81 13.93 -8.87 -2.89
N PRO A 82 14.39 -7.79 -2.23
CA PRO A 82 15.35 -7.92 -1.15
C PRO A 82 14.72 -8.67 0.04
N PRO A 83 15.52 -9.34 0.89
CA PRO A 83 15.00 -10.18 1.98
C PRO A 83 13.99 -9.48 2.90
N VAL A 84 14.17 -8.18 3.13
CA VAL A 84 13.26 -7.36 3.96
C VAL A 84 11.85 -7.25 3.37
N TRP A 85 11.70 -7.30 2.05
CA TRP A 85 10.39 -7.32 1.39
C TRP A 85 9.82 -8.73 1.26
N MET A 86 10.66 -9.77 1.26
CA MET A 86 10.19 -11.16 1.34
C MET A 86 9.69 -11.53 2.74
N LYS A 87 10.27 -10.91 3.79
CA LYS A 87 9.91 -11.11 5.19
C LYS A 87 9.69 -9.74 5.86
N PRO A 88 8.54 -9.09 5.60
CA PRO A 88 8.28 -7.76 6.13
C PRO A 88 8.34 -7.74 7.65
N ARG A 89 9.00 -6.72 8.21
CA ARG A 89 9.03 -6.46 9.65
C ARG A 89 7.75 -5.74 10.04
N LEU A 90 6.82 -6.48 10.64
CA LEU A 90 5.54 -5.94 11.07
C LEU A 90 5.67 -5.21 12.40
N PRO A 91 4.82 -4.20 12.66
CA PRO A 91 4.75 -3.57 13.97
C PRO A 91 4.39 -4.57 15.09
N THR A 92 4.87 -4.26 16.29
CA THR A 92 4.42 -4.92 17.54
C THR A 92 2.98 -4.53 17.82
N CYS A 93 2.18 -5.48 18.28
CA CYS A 93 0.81 -5.20 18.71
C CYS A 93 0.81 -4.46 20.04
N GLN A 94 0.27 -3.24 20.08
CA GLN A 94 0.18 -2.46 21.32
C GLN A 94 -0.85 -3.01 22.31
N ASN A 95 -1.81 -3.82 21.83
CA ASN A 95 -2.84 -4.42 22.69
C ASN A 95 -2.34 -5.65 23.47
N CYS A 96 -1.58 -6.54 22.84
CA CYS A 96 -1.13 -7.79 23.47
C CYS A 96 0.40 -7.94 23.59
N GLY A 97 1.15 -6.90 23.20
CA GLY A 97 2.62 -6.86 23.26
C GLY A 97 3.35 -7.80 22.29
N TYR A 98 2.63 -8.58 21.47
CA TYR A 98 3.27 -9.57 20.60
C TYR A 98 4.03 -8.88 19.46
N ALA A 99 5.33 -9.15 19.37
CA ALA A 99 6.21 -8.57 18.36
C ALA A 99 5.90 -9.10 16.95
N ASN A 100 6.15 -8.27 15.93
CA ASN A 100 6.00 -8.66 14.52
C ASN A 100 4.62 -9.28 14.20
N ALA A 101 3.55 -8.65 14.71
CA ALA A 101 2.21 -9.25 14.79
C ALA A 101 1.16 -8.55 13.92
N MET A 102 1.34 -7.26 13.64
CA MET A 102 0.35 -6.42 12.98
C MET A 102 0.45 -6.57 11.46
N LYS A 103 -0.34 -7.48 10.88
CA LYS A 103 -0.38 -7.71 9.43
C LYS A 103 -1.35 -6.73 8.77
N PRO A 104 -1.10 -6.29 7.52
CA PRO A 104 -2.08 -5.48 6.80
C PRO A 104 -3.34 -6.29 6.52
N VAL A 105 -4.49 -5.63 6.60
CA VAL A 105 -5.77 -6.17 6.12
C VAL A 105 -5.80 -6.02 4.61
N ILE A 106 -5.65 -7.14 3.90
CA ILE A 106 -5.59 -7.18 2.43
C ILE A 106 -6.96 -7.58 1.89
N ALA A 107 -7.51 -6.77 0.99
CA ALA A 107 -8.79 -7.08 0.37
C ALA A 107 -8.73 -8.39 -0.46
N PRO A 108 -9.79 -9.21 -0.44
CA PRO A 108 -9.83 -10.45 -1.21
C PRO A 108 -9.85 -10.18 -2.72
N LYS A 109 -10.50 -9.10 -3.15
CA LYS A 109 -10.52 -8.66 -4.56
C LYS A 109 -9.31 -7.79 -4.84
N LYS A 110 -8.48 -8.18 -5.82
CA LYS A 110 -7.20 -7.52 -6.16
C LYS A 110 -7.35 -6.04 -6.52
N ARG A 111 -8.45 -5.67 -7.18
CA ARG A 111 -8.79 -4.27 -7.51
C ARG A 111 -9.07 -3.37 -6.29
N ASN A 112 -9.36 -3.98 -5.14
CA ASN A 112 -9.63 -3.28 -3.88
C ASN A 112 -8.42 -3.36 -2.93
N ILE A 113 -7.26 -3.83 -3.39
CA ILE A 113 -6.06 -3.84 -2.56
C ILE A 113 -5.51 -2.41 -2.52
N ASN A 114 -5.21 -1.92 -1.31
CA ASN A 114 -4.53 -0.65 -1.12
C ASN A 114 -3.03 -0.77 -1.42
N TRP A 115 -2.69 -0.85 -2.70
CA TRP A 115 -1.31 -1.06 -3.15
C TRP A 115 -0.35 0.02 -2.66
N LEU A 116 -0.81 1.28 -2.64
CA LEU A 116 0.00 2.40 -2.18
C LEU A 116 0.33 2.29 -0.69
N PHE A 117 -0.67 1.99 0.16
CA PHE A 117 -0.42 1.74 1.59
C PHE A 117 0.56 0.60 1.83
N LEU A 118 0.40 -0.52 1.13
CA LEU A 118 1.29 -1.69 1.28
C LEU A 118 2.72 -1.38 0.85
N LEU A 119 2.90 -0.62 -0.23
CA LEU A 119 4.22 -0.20 -0.70
C LEU A 119 4.88 0.74 0.32
N LEU A 120 4.17 1.78 0.77
CA LEU A 120 4.67 2.79 1.72
C LEU A 120 4.99 2.18 3.10
N GLY A 121 4.21 1.19 3.54
CA GLY A 121 4.47 0.43 4.75
C GLY A 121 5.53 -0.68 4.59
N GLN A 122 6.09 -0.86 3.38
CA GLN A 122 7.01 -1.96 3.05
C GLN A 122 6.44 -3.36 3.37
N MET A 123 5.12 -3.54 3.19
CA MET A 123 4.37 -4.75 3.52
C MET A 123 3.93 -5.58 2.31
N LEU A 124 4.47 -5.31 1.12
CA LEU A 124 4.15 -6.08 -0.10
C LEU A 124 4.41 -7.59 0.05
N GLY A 125 5.38 -7.98 0.89
CA GLY A 125 5.63 -9.38 1.23
C GLY A 125 4.51 -10.10 1.99
N CYS A 126 3.50 -9.37 2.48
CA CYS A 126 2.29 -9.97 3.05
C CYS A 126 1.30 -10.44 1.97
N CYS A 127 1.46 -10.00 0.73
CA CYS A 127 0.63 -10.45 -0.38
C CYS A 127 1.05 -11.85 -0.86
N SER A 128 0.07 -12.61 -1.34
CA SER A 128 0.33 -13.82 -2.11
C SER A 128 0.93 -13.50 -3.48
N LEU A 129 1.63 -14.47 -4.08
CA LEU A 129 2.18 -14.34 -5.43
C LEU A 129 1.08 -14.03 -6.47
N ALA A 130 -0.11 -14.62 -6.32
CA ALA A 130 -1.24 -14.37 -7.20
C ALA A 130 -1.78 -12.93 -7.11
N GLN A 131 -1.66 -12.28 -5.95
CA GLN A 131 -1.97 -10.86 -5.79
C GLN A 131 -0.87 -9.99 -6.39
N LEU A 132 0.41 -10.28 -6.10
CA LEU A 132 1.55 -9.49 -6.57
C LEU A 132 1.67 -9.43 -8.10
N LYS A 133 1.19 -10.44 -8.84
CA LYS A 133 1.09 -10.39 -10.32
C LYS A 133 0.22 -9.24 -10.87
N TYR A 134 -0.59 -8.60 -10.02
CA TYR A 134 -1.46 -7.47 -10.40
C TYR A 134 -0.90 -6.11 -9.94
N PHE A 135 0.25 -6.12 -9.24
CA PHE A 135 0.92 -4.90 -8.80
C PHE A 135 1.82 -4.30 -9.90
N SER A 136 2.17 -5.10 -10.92
CA SER A 136 2.97 -4.73 -12.09
C SER A 136 2.15 -4.12 -13.22
#